data_AF-A0A1M3HYV2-F1
#
_entry.id   AF-A0A1M3HYV2-F1
#
_cell.length_a   1.000
_cell.length_b   1.000
_cell.length_c   1.000
_cell.angle_alpha   90.00
_cell.angle_beta   90.00
_cell.angle_gamma   90.00
#
_symmetry.space_group_name_H-M   'P 1'
#
loop_
_entity.id
_entity.type
_entity.pdbx_description
1 polymer ?
#
loop_
_entity_poly.entity_id
_entity_poly.type
_entity_poly.pdbx_seq_one_letter_code
_entity_poly.pdbx_strand_id
1 'polypeptide(L)' 'MEHWFHSIAQTLGITLHIELLYGQNNHHICEATYKGFARAMRTAVEIDPRKGGAIPSTKGQLGG' A
#
# COMPACT_ATOMS: atom_id res chain seq x y z
N MET A 1 14.56 1.77 -6.08
CA MET A 1 13.32 1.85 -5.27
C MET A 1 12.14 1.25 -6.01
N GLU A 2 11.90 1.65 -7.26
CA GLU A 2 10.77 1.14 -8.07
C GLU A 2 10.67 -0.39 -8.09
N HIS A 3 11.75 -1.11 -8.43
CA HIS A 3 11.76 -2.57 -8.44
C HIS A 3 11.32 -3.20 -7.10
N TRP A 4 11.72 -2.60 -5.97
CA TRP A 4 11.34 -3.11 -4.64
C TRP A 4 9.84 -3.03 -4.42
N PHE A 5 9.22 -1.89 -4.73
CA PHE A 5 7.77 -1.71 -4.60
C PHE A 5 7.00 -2.54 -5.63
N HIS A 6 7.52 -2.70 -6.84
CA HIS A 6 6.92 -3.58 -7.85
C HIS A 6 6.90 -5.04 -7.38
N SER A 7 8.04 -5.57 -6.94
CA SER A 7 8.13 -6.94 -6.41
C SER A 7 7.22 -7.15 -5.20
N ILE A 8 7.11 -6.16 -4.31
CA ILE A 8 6.21 -6.25 -3.14
C ILE A 8 4.75 -6.23 -3.55
N ALA A 9 4.35 -5.34 -4.46
CA ALA A 9 2.97 -5.28 -4.93
C ALA A 9 2.53 -6.62 -5.53
N GLN A 10 3.39 -7.21 -6.37
CA GLN A 10 3.16 -8.53 -6.95
C GLN A 10 3.08 -9.64 -5.89
N THR A 11 4.04 -9.69 -4.97
CA THR A 11 4.14 -10.76 -3.98
C THR A 11 3.00 -10.71 -2.95
N LEU A 12 2.57 -9.51 -2.56
CA LEU A 12 1.46 -9.32 -1.62
C LEU A 12 0.08 -9.39 -2.30
N GLY A 13 0.01 -9.40 -3.63
CA GLY A 13 -1.25 -9.38 -4.37
C GLY A 13 -2.03 -8.07 -4.16
N ILE A 14 -1.33 -6.94 -3.96
CA ILE A 14 -1.95 -5.63 -3.75
C ILE A 14 -1.82 -4.75 -4.98
N THR A 15 -2.77 -3.85 -5.18
CA THR A 15 -2.61 -2.72 -6.08
C THR A 15 -1.92 -1.58 -5.32
N LEU A 16 -0.73 -1.18 -5.78
CA LEU A 16 0.09 -0.16 -5.12
C LEU A 16 0.41 0.96 -6.10
N HIS A 17 0.09 2.19 -5.70
CA HIS A 17 0.47 3.42 -6.41
C HIS A 17 1.36 4.26 -5.51
N ILE A 18 2.46 4.77 -6.06
CA ILE A 18 3.40 5.63 -5.36
C ILE A 18 3.73 6.79 -6.30
N GLU A 19 3.57 8.01 -5.81
CA GLU A 19 3.91 9.22 -6.52
C GLU A 19 4.71 10.14 -5.58
N LEU A 20 5.90 10.54 -6.02
CA LEU A 20 6.66 11.58 -5.35
C LEU A 20 6.25 12.92 -5.95
N LEU A 21 5.47 13.71 -5.20
CA LEU A 21 4.99 15.02 -5.66
C LEU A 21 6.14 16.02 -5.90
N TYR A 22 7.17 15.97 -5.05
CA TYR A 22 8.39 16.79 -5.17
C TYR A 22 9.52 16.22 -4.31
N GLY A 23 10.77 16.55 -4.67
CA GLY A 23 11.96 16.22 -3.88
C GLY A 23 13.23 16.28 -4.74
N GLN A 24 14.37 16.60 -4.11
CA GLN A 24 15.67 16.68 -4.78
C GLN A 24 16.74 15.80 -4.13
N ASN A 25 16.66 15.60 -2.81
CA ASN A 25 17.60 14.76 -2.08
C ASN A 25 17.15 13.29 -2.12
N ASN A 26 17.98 12.42 -2.71
CA ASN A 26 17.66 11.00 -2.88
C ASN A 26 17.38 10.25 -1.57
N HIS A 27 18.06 10.60 -0.48
CA HIS A 27 17.82 9.99 0.84
C HIS A 27 16.43 10.36 1.35
N HIS A 28 16.06 11.65 1.32
CA HIS A 28 14.74 12.11 1.74
C HIS A 28 13.62 11.57 0.84
N ILE A 29 13.84 11.48 -0.48
CA ILE A 29 12.88 10.89 -1.41
C ILE A 29 12.60 9.44 -1.02
N CYS A 30 13.66 8.66 -0.77
CA CYS A 30 13.53 7.27 -0.35
C CYS A 30 12.76 7.18 0.97
N GLU A 31 13.23 7.87 2.00
CA GLU A 31 12.62 7.83 3.32
C GLU A 31 11.14 8.26 3.30
N ALA A 32 10.82 9.34 2.59
CA ALA A 32 9.44 9.82 2.42
C ALA A 32 8.56 8.78 1.72
N THR A 33 9.07 8.13 0.68
CA THR A 33 8.34 7.09 -0.05
C THR A 33 8.03 5.89 0.84
N TYR A 34 9.01 5.39 1.58
CA TYR A 34 8.82 4.26 2.51
C TYR A 34 7.89 4.63 3.68
N LYS A 35 8.00 5.85 4.24
CA LYS A 35 7.09 6.34 5.28
C LYS A 35 5.65 6.49 4.77
N GLY A 36 5.47 6.98 3.56
CA GLY A 36 4.17 7.09 2.90
C GLY A 36 3.53 5.71 2.71
N PHE A 37 4.29 4.77 2.15
CA PHE A 37 3.89 3.38 2.01
C PHE A 37 3.49 2.75 3.36
N ALA A 38 4.31 2.90 4.41
CA ALA A 38 4.03 2.34 5.73
C ALA A 38 2.72 2.87 6.34
N ARG A 39 2.42 4.17 6.17
CA ARG A 39 1.17 4.76 6.66
C ARG A 39 -0.05 4.27 5.89
N ALA A 40 0.05 4.18 4.56
CA ALA A 40 -1.01 3.63 3.71
C ALA A 40 -1.29 2.16 4.07
N MET A 41 -0.24 1.34 4.18
CA MET A 41 -0.37 -0.07 4.54
C MET A 41 -0.99 -0.26 5.93
N ARG A 42 -0.55 0.51 6.93
CA ARG A 42 -1.15 0.46 8.27
C ARG A 42 -2.68 0.64 8.20
N THR A 43 -3.13 1.65 7.47
CA THR A 43 -4.58 1.92 7.33
C THR A 43 -5.29 0.80 6.58
N ALA A 44 -4.66 0.25 5.52
CA ALA A 44 -5.26 -0.78 4.69
C ALA A 44 -5.44 -2.13 5.39
N VAL A 45 -4.57 -2.46 6.36
CA VAL A 45 -4.61 -3.73 7.10
C VAL A 45 -5.31 -3.64 8.46
N GLU A 46 -5.71 -2.45 8.89
CA GLU A 46 -6.46 -2.27 10.13
C GLU A 46 -7.85 -2.95 10.03
N ILE A 47 -8.30 -3.57 11.12
CA ILE A 47 -9.62 -4.17 11.19
C ILE A 47 -10.67 -3.06 11.20
N ASP A 48 -11.59 -3.07 10.24
CA ASP A 48 -12.72 -2.12 10.22
C ASP A 48 -13.86 -2.61 11.13
N PRO A 49 -14.09 -1.96 12.30
CA PRO A 49 -15.16 -2.37 13.22
C PRO A 49 -16.57 -2.17 12.62
N ARG A 50 -16.72 -1.33 11.58
CA ARG A 50 -18.01 -1.08 10.92
C ARG A 50 -18.42 -2.19 9.98
N LYS A 51 -17.47 -3.02 9.53
CA LYS A 51 -17.72 -4.12 8.59
C LYS A 51 -18.05 -5.43 9.27
N GLY A 52 -17.85 -5.55 10.59
CA GLY A 52 -18.22 -6.75 11.35
C GLY A 52 -17.57 -8.04 10.81
N GLY A 53 -16.37 -7.96 10.23
CA GLY A 53 -15.68 -9.10 9.61
C GLY A 53 -16.13 -9.46 8.20
N ALA A 54 -17.04 -8.70 7.58
CA ALA A 54 -17.45 -8.93 6.20
C ALA A 54 -16.29 -8.68 5.22
N ILE A 55 -16.20 -9.51 4.18
CA ILE A 55 -15.24 -9.33 3.09
C ILE A 55 -15.59 -8.01 2.37
N PRO A 56 -14.65 -7.04 2.25
CA PRO A 56 -14.92 -5.74 1.66
C PRO A 56 -14.91 -5.79 0.12
N SER A 57 -15.77 -6.62 -0.46
CA SER A 57 -15.92 -6.82 -1.91
C SER A 57 -17.36 -7.20 -2.23
N THR A 58 -17.96 -6.55 -3.23
CA THR A 58 -19.31 -6.89 -3.71
C THR A 58 -19.37 -8.26 -4.38
N LYS A 59 -18.23 -8.80 -4.82
CA LYS A 59 -18.11 -10.16 -5.34
C LYS A 59 -18.05 -11.23 -4.23
N GLY A 60 -17.97 -10.81 -2.96
CA GLY A 60 -17.86 -11.72 -1.82
C GLY A 60 -16.48 -12.37 -1.65
N GLN A 61 -15.50 -12.03 -2.47
CA GLN A 61 -14.12 -12.52 -2.36
C GLN A 61 -13.09 -11.40 -2.63
N LEU A 62 -11.90 -11.54 -2.04
CA LEU A 62 -10.70 -10.79 -2.37
C LEU A 62 -9.66 -11.77 -2.91
N GLY A 63 -9.07 -11.47 -4.05
CA GLY A 63 -8.28 -12.43 -4.81
C GLY A 63 -9.13 -13.22 -5.80
N GLY A 64 -8.47 -13.70 -6.85
CA GLY A 64 -8.99 -14.68 -7.79
C GLY A 64 -8.50 -16.05 -7.41
#